data_AF-A0A0R2X1B9-F1
#
_entry.id   AF-A0A0R2X1B9-F1
#
_cell.length_a   1.000
_cell.length_b   1.000
_cell.length_c   1.000
_cell.angle_alpha   90.00
_cell.angle_beta   90.00
_cell.angle_gamma   90.00
#
_symmetry.space_group_name_H-M   'P 1'
#
loop_
_entity.id
_entity.type
_entity.pdbx_description
1 polymer ?
#
loop_
_entity_poly.entity_id
_entity_poly.type
_entity_poly.pdbx_seq_one_letter_code
_entity_poly.pdbx_strand_id
1 'polypeptide(L)' 'MNLEQFFSQFREHIIGINQTFDSPYGVKKVVYADWIASGRLYRPIEEKICNELGPFVANTHTDFYNWCNNDTCLS' A
#
# COMPACT_ATOMS: atom_id res chain seq x y z
N MET A 1 23.18 15.05 16.48
CA MET A 1 22.03 14.56 15.68
C MET A 1 21.12 13.79 16.60
N ASN A 2 19.84 14.18 16.71
CA ASN A 2 18.84 13.40 17.44
C ASN A 2 18.26 12.36 16.47
N LEU A 3 18.26 11.07 16.85
CA LEU A 3 17.70 9.98 16.04
C LEU A 3 16.21 10.22 15.71
N GLU A 4 15.45 10.86 16.61
CA GLU A 4 14.05 11.20 16.36
C GLU A 4 13.88 12.14 15.15
N GLN A 5 14.78 13.11 14.98
CA GLN A 5 14.75 13.99 13.80
C GLN A 5 15.09 13.22 12.53
N PHE A 6 16.08 12.33 12.58
CA PHE A 6 16.43 11.48 11.44
C PHE A 6 15.25 10.61 11.00
N PHE A 7 14.53 10.03 11.96
CA PHE A 7 13.40 9.14 11.68
C PHE A 7 12.06 9.86 11.43
N SER A 8 11.97 11.17 11.69
CA SER A 8 10.74 11.96 11.51
C SER A 8 10.18 11.87 10.09
N GLN A 9 11.05 12.00 9.08
CA GLN A 9 10.68 11.89 7.67
C GLN A 9 10.01 10.56 7.31
N PHE A 10 10.47 9.44 7.90
CA PHE A 10 9.87 8.13 7.64
C PHE A 10 8.52 8.01 8.35
N ARG A 11 8.39 8.62 9.53
CA ARG A 11 7.15 8.58 10.32
C ARG A 11 5.98 9.25 9.62
N GLU A 12 6.24 10.33 8.89
CA GLU A 12 5.22 11.09 8.15
C GLU A 12 4.57 10.30 7.02
N HIS A 13 5.30 9.34 6.45
CA HIS A 13 4.83 8.50 5.35
C HIS A 13 4.08 7.23 5.80
N ILE A 14 3.97 7.00 7.11
CA ILE A 14 3.20 5.87 7.65
C ILE A 14 1.70 6.17 7.51
N ILE A 15 0.99 5.31 6.80
CA ILE A 15 -0.46 5.44 6.63
C ILE A 15 -1.15 5.19 7.98
N GLY A 16 -2.03 6.10 8.40
CA GLY A 16 -2.78 5.96 9.65
C GLY A 16 -2.02 6.30 10.94
N ILE A 17 -0.84 6.94 10.85
CA ILE A 17 -0.01 7.30 12.02
C ILE A 17 -0.74 8.15 13.08
N ASN A 18 -1.71 8.98 12.67
CA ASN A 18 -2.50 9.84 13.53
C ASN A 18 -3.97 9.42 13.60
N GLN A 19 -4.28 8.19 13.21
CA GLN A 19 -5.66 7.68 13.27
C GLN A 19 -6.16 7.70 14.71
N THR A 20 -7.41 8.12 14.87
CA THR A 20 -8.15 8.04 16.13
C THR A 20 -9.35 7.12 15.96
N PHE A 21 -9.84 6.60 17.08
CA PHE A 21 -11.06 5.81 17.14
C PHE A 21 -11.90 6.24 18.34
N ASP A 22 -13.21 6.10 18.21
CA ASP A 22 -14.15 6.34 19.30
C ASP A 22 -14.14 5.16 20.26
N SER A 23 -13.98 5.45 21.54
CA SER A 23 -14.12 4.47 22.61
C SER A 23 -15.23 4.90 23.57
N PRO A 24 -15.75 3.99 24.41
CA PRO A 24 -16.68 4.36 25.49
C PRO A 24 -16.14 5.42 26.46
N TYR A 25 -14.84 5.69 26.42
CA TYR A 25 -14.14 6.69 27.23
C TYR A 25 -13.70 7.92 26.42
N GLY A 26 -14.30 8.16 25.25
CA GLY A 26 -13.97 9.25 24.34
C GLY A 26 -13.02 8.86 23.20
N VAL A 27 -12.65 9.85 22.39
CA VAL A 27 -11.75 9.69 21.24
C VAL A 27 -10.35 9.34 21.72
N LYS A 28 -9.79 8.22 21.24
CA LYS A 28 -8.42 7.79 21.55
C LYS A 28 -7.58 7.68 20.29
N LYS A 29 -6.29 7.99 20.41
CA LYS A 29 -5.32 7.76 19.34
C LYS A 29 -5.01 6.27 19.23
N VAL A 30 -4.91 5.75 18.00
CA VAL A 30 -4.46 4.39 17.78
C VAL A 30 -2.95 4.32 18.05
N VAL A 31 -2.58 3.65 19.14
CA VAL A 31 -1.19 3.43 19.54
C VAL A 31 -0.83 1.97 19.24
N TYR A 32 0.22 1.77 18.46
CA TYR A 32 0.76 0.44 18.16
C TYR A 32 1.97 0.23 19.07
N ALA A 33 1.88 -0.76 19.94
CA ALA A 33 2.92 -1.07 20.91
C ALA A 33 4.02 -1.97 20.31
N ASP A 34 3.78 -2.54 19.13
CA ASP A 34 4.63 -3.50 18.43
C ASP A 34 5.23 -2.89 17.15
N TRP A 35 6.43 -2.33 17.27
CA TRP A 35 7.09 -1.68 16.13
C TRP A 35 7.61 -2.66 15.06
N ILE A 36 7.76 -3.94 15.41
CA ILE A 36 8.29 -4.98 14.52
C ILE A 36 7.18 -5.82 13.87
N ALA A 37 6.05 -6.01 14.55
CA ALA A 37 4.95 -6.87 14.09
C ALA A 37 3.77 -6.10 13.48
N SER A 38 3.71 -4.78 13.66
CA SER A 38 2.73 -3.96 12.96
C SER A 38 3.20 -3.71 11.53
N GLY A 39 2.80 -4.58 10.59
CA GLY A 39 2.96 -4.39 9.15
C GLY A 39 2.16 -3.18 8.64
N ARG A 40 2.50 -1.98 9.12
CA ARG A 40 1.84 -0.73 8.77
C ARG A 40 2.19 -0.38 7.33
N LEU A 41 1.15 -0.05 6.57
CA LEU A 41 1.31 0.38 5.19
C LEU A 41 2.16 1.65 5.14
N TYR A 42 3.12 1.64 4.23
CA TYR A 42 4.05 2.74 4.02
C TYR A 42 3.78 3.35 2.66
N ARG A 43 3.38 4.63 2.65
CA ARG A 43 2.84 5.29 1.46
C ARG A 43 3.73 5.17 0.21
N PRO A 44 5.06 5.41 0.27
CA PRO A 44 5.93 5.22 -0.89
C PRO A 44 5.95 3.79 -1.45
N ILE A 45 5.81 2.77 -0.60
CA ILE A 45 5.74 1.37 -1.04
C ILE A 45 4.40 1.12 -1.73
N GLU A 46 3.29 1.53 -1.10
CA GLU A 46 1.95 1.35 -1.68
C GLU A 46 1.77 2.12 -2.98
N GLU A 47 2.31 3.34 -3.11
CA GLU A 47 2.27 4.12 -4.34
C GLU A 47 3.04 3.42 -5.47
N LYS A 48 4.19 2.81 -5.16
CA LYS A 48 4.95 2.04 -6.14
C LYS A 48 4.21 0.77 -6.55
N ILE A 49 3.62 0.05 -5.60
CA ILE A 49 2.79 -1.13 -5.89
C ILE A 49 1.59 -0.74 -6.75
N CYS A 50 0.84 0.30 -6.39
CA CYS A 50 -0.36 0.70 -7.12
C CYS A 50 -0.06 1.28 -8.51
N ASN A 51 0.92 2.17 -8.61
CA ASN A 51 1.15 2.96 -9.83
C ASN A 51 2.13 2.30 -10.80
N GLU A 52 3.13 1.57 -10.30
CA GLU A 52 4.12 0.92 -11.16
C GLU A 52 3.82 -0.56 -11.37
N LEU A 53 3.45 -1.30 -10.31
CA LEU A 53 3.21 -2.75 -10.42
C LEU A 53 1.76 -3.09 -10.78
N GLY A 54 0.79 -2.34 -10.25
CA GLY A 54 -0.65 -2.56 -10.45
C GLY A 54 -1.07 -2.74 -11.90
N PRO A 55 -0.55 -1.93 -12.86
CA PRO A 55 -0.84 -2.12 -14.28
C PRO A 55 -0.35 -3.46 -14.88
N PHE A 56 0.71 -4.06 -14.30
CA PHE A 56 1.26 -5.35 -14.74
C PHE A 56 0.65 -6.53 -13.99
N VAL A 57 -0.01 -6.29 -12.84
CA VAL A 57 -0.85 -7.26 -12.14
C VAL A 57 -2.22 -7.33 -12.84
N ALA A 58 -2.19 -7.58 -14.15
CA ALA A 58 -3.37 -7.93 -14.93
C ALA A 58 -3.66 -9.41 -14.70
N ASN A 59 -4.95 -9.71 -14.53
CA ASN A 59 -5.49 -11.05 -14.28
C ASN A 59 -4.86 -12.07 -15.24
N THR A 60 -4.43 -13.24 -14.75
CA THR A 60 -3.89 -14.35 -15.59
C THR A 60 -4.90 -14.89 -16.61
N HIS A 61 -6.13 -14.38 -16.59
CA HIS A 61 -7.22 -14.64 -17.53
C HIS A 61 -7.32 -13.63 -18.68
N THR A 62 -6.46 -12.62 -18.74
CA THR A 62 -6.36 -11.74 -19.91
C THR A 62 -5.26 -12.30 -20.78
N ASP A 63 -5.63 -13.24 -21.65
CA ASP A 63 -4.75 -13.61 -22.76
C ASP A 63 -4.41 -12.35 -23.54
N PHE A 64 -3.12 -12.15 -23.77
CA PHE A 64 -2.57 -11.08 -24.57
C PHE A 64 -3.07 -11.26 -26.01
N TYR A 65 -4.28 -10.76 -26.31
CA TYR A 65 -4.89 -10.84 -27.64
C TYR A 65 -4.22 -9.85 -28.60
N ASN A 66 -2.90 -9.97 -28.77
CA ASN A 66 -2.12 -9.38 -29.86
C ASN A 66 -1.56 -10.47 -30.78
N TRP A 67 -2.23 -11.63 -30.83
CA TRP A 67 -2.01 -12.66 -31.84
C TRP A 67 -3.33 -13.04 -32.53
N CYS A 68 -4.01 -12.08 -33.15
CA CYS A 68 -4.88 -12.38 -34.30
C CYS A 68 -4.36 -11.52 -35.47
N ASN A 69 -3.22 -11.93 -36.04
CA ASN A 69 -2.84 -11.57 -37.41
C ASN A 69 -3.38 -12.69 -38.31
N ASN A 70 -4.43 -12.37 -39.08
CA ASN A 70 -5.00 -13.18 -40.16
C ASN A 70 -5.56 -14.57 -39.80
N ASP A 71 -6.84 -14.56 -39.44
CA ASP A 71 -7.81 -15.66 -39.53
C ASP A 71 -7.90 -16.61 -38.32
N THR A 72 -9.13 -16.70 -37.80
CA THR A 72 -9.64 -17.61 -36.75
C THR A 72 -9.26 -17.30 -35.31
N CYS A 73 -10.05 -16.43 -34.67
CA CYS A 73 -10.17 -16.41 -33.23
C CYS A 73 -11.30 -17.42 -32.87
N LEU A 74 -10.97 -18.65 -32.46
CA LEU A 74 -11.95 -19.66 -32.02
C LEU A 74 -12.27 -19.47 -30.54
N SER A 75 -13.55 -19.24 -30.24
CA SER A 75 -14.15 -19.46 -28.90
C SER A 75 -14.53 -20.92 -28.72
#